data_AF-A0A5K1CYH0-F1
#
_entry.id   AF-A0A5K1CYH0-F1
#
_cell.length_a   1.000
_cell.length_b   1.000
_cell.length_c   1.000
_cell.angle_alpha   90.00
_cell.angle_beta   90.00
_cell.angle_gamma   90.00
#
_symmetry.space_group_name_H-M   'P 1'
#
loop_
_entity.id
_entity.type
_entity.pdbx_description
1 polymer ?
#
loop_
_entity_poly.entity_id
_entity_poly.type
_entity_poly.pdbx_seq_one_letter_code
_entity_poly.pdbx_strand_id
1 'polypeptide(L)' 'KEDLFCRYNVHDKIVNFMAPEPMNLPPMANKLFENLFGLRTMKSA' A
#
# COMPACT_ATOMS: atom_id res chain seq x y z
N LYS A 1 -15.74 -22.14 -6.42
CA LYS A 1 -15.18 -21.83 -5.08
C LYS A 1 -13.64 -21.96 -5.12
N GLU A 2 -12.97 -21.61 -6.22
CA GLU A 2 -11.57 -22.04 -6.45
C GLU A 2 -10.71 -21.12 -7.33
N ASP A 3 -11.03 -19.82 -7.50
CA ASP A 3 -10.17 -18.90 -8.28
C ASP A 3 -9.42 -17.84 -7.45
N LEU A 4 -9.40 -17.99 -6.12
CA LEU A 4 -8.76 -17.02 -5.21
C LEU A 4 -7.44 -17.54 -4.61
N PHE A 5 -6.69 -18.33 -5.37
CA PHE A 5 -5.32 -18.69 -5.00
C PHE A 5 -4.34 -17.85 -5.82
N CYS A 6 -4.02 -16.65 -5.34
CA CYS A 6 -2.98 -15.81 -5.94
C CYS A 6 -1.63 -16.53 -5.81
N ARG A 7 -1.15 -17.13 -6.90
CA ARG A 7 0.18 -17.76 -6.96
C ARG A 7 1.23 -16.70 -7.27
N TYR A 8 2.29 -16.65 -6.47
CA TYR A 8 3.45 -15.79 -6.71
C TYR A 8 4.36 -16.39 -7.79
N ASN A 9 3.89 -16.40 -9.04
CA ASN A 9 4.68 -16.80 -10.20
C ASN A 9 5.10 -15.56 -10.98
N VAL A 10 6.35 -15.56 -11.46
CA VAL A 10 6.82 -14.53 -12.39
C VAL A 10 6.25 -14.86 -13.76
N HIS A 11 5.58 -13.88 -14.38
CA HIS A 11 5.02 -14.01 -15.73
C HIS A 11 5.81 -13.10 -16.69
N ASP A 12 6.55 -13.66 -17.63
CA ASP A 12 7.44 -12.91 -18.53
C ASP A 12 6.76 -11.75 -19.27
N LYS A 13 5.46 -11.89 -19.58
CA LYS A 13 4.68 -10.88 -20.29
C LYS A 13 4.35 -9.62 -19.47
N ILE A 14 4.42 -9.68 -18.13
CA ILE A 14 4.06 -8.54 -17.25
C ILE A 14 5.25 -7.86 -16.60
N VAL A 15 6.43 -8.50 -16.57
CA VAL A 15 7.62 -8.02 -15.83
C VAL A 15 8.03 -6.59 -16.22
N ASN A 16 7.90 -6.26 -17.51
CA ASN A 16 8.32 -4.96 -18.05
C ASN A 16 7.19 -4.24 -18.80
N PHE A 17 5.94 -4.50 -18.43
CA PHE A 17 4.81 -3.89 -19.13
C PHE A 17 4.73 -2.38 -18.87
N MET A 18 5.18 -1.93 -17.70
CA MET A 18 5.20 -0.52 -17.30
C MET A 18 6.50 -0.19 -16.57
N ALA A 19 6.99 1.03 -16.76
CA ALA A 19 8.05 1.60 -15.94
C ALA A 19 7.46 2.22 -14.66
N PRO A 20 8.19 2.19 -13.53
CA PRO A 20 7.75 2.87 -12.32
C PRO A 20 7.83 4.38 -12.50
N GLU A 21 6.73 5.07 -12.21
CA GLU A 21 6.67 6.53 -12.18
C GLU A 21 6.87 7.04 -10.74
N PRO A 22 7.56 8.18 -10.54
CA PRO A 22 7.70 8.78 -9.23
C PRO A 22 6.33 9.11 -8.63
N MET A 23 6.09 8.65 -7.41
CA MET A 23 4.89 9.01 -6.68
C MET A 23 5.03 10.44 -6.15
N ASN A 24 4.15 11.34 -6.59
CA ASN A 24 4.09 12.70 -6.05
C ASN A 24 3.39 12.70 -4.69
N LEU A 25 4.15 12.40 -3.63
CA LEU A 25 3.66 12.42 -2.26
C LEU A 25 3.84 13.82 -1.65
N PRO A 26 2.84 14.33 -0.90
CA PRO A 26 3.01 15.58 -0.17
C PRO A 26 4.11 15.43 0.91
N PRO A 27 4.88 16.49 1.22
CA PRO A 27 5.97 16.41 2.21
C PRO A 27 5.55 15.95 3.61
N MET A 28 4.26 16.06 3.94
CA MET A 28 3.68 15.64 5.22
C MET A 28 3.12 14.21 5.21
N ALA A 29 3.28 13.46 4.11
CA ALA A 29 2.70 12.13 3.93
C ALA A 29 3.00 11.18 5.10
N ASN A 30 4.26 11.14 5.56
CA ASN A 30 4.65 10.30 6.69
C ASN A 30 3.83 10.59 7.95
N LYS A 31 3.69 11.86 8.32
CA LYS A 31 2.94 12.29 9.51
C LYS A 31 1.42 12.06 9.38
N LEU A 32 0.89 12.18 8.16
CA LEU A 32 -0.52 11.93 7.86
C LEU A 32 -0.85 10.44 7.97
N PHE A 33 0.00 9.57 7.43
CA PHE A 33 -0.20 8.12 7.49
C PHE A 33 0.00 7.54 8.88
N GLU A 34 0.90 8.12 9.68
CA GLU A 34 1.08 7.77 11.09
C GLU A 34 -0.20 7.98 11.94
N ASN A 35 -1.01 8.98 11.59
CA ASN A 35 -2.19 9.37 12.38
C ASN A 35 -3.53 9.07 11.66
N LEU A 36 -3.50 8.27 10.60
CA LEU A 36 -4.63 8.10 9.67
C LEU A 36 -5.87 7.43 10.31
N PHE A 37 -5.65 6.53 11.27
CA PHE A 37 -6.72 5.78 11.93
C PHE A 37 -7.17 6.39 13.27
N GLY A 38 -6.84 7.65 13.51
CA GLY A 38 -7.05 8.31 14.78
C GLY A 38 -6.04 7.85 15.81
N LEU A 39 -5.36 8.82 16.44
CA LEU A 39 -4.64 8.59 17.68
C LEU A 39 -5.54 7.76 18.58
N ARG A 40 -5.12 6.54 18.94
CA ARG A 40 -5.81 5.70 19.94
C ARG A 40 -5.73 6.44 21.27
N THR A 41 -6.54 7.48 21.45
CA THR A 41 -6.82 8.05 22.76
C THR A 41 -7.70 7.03 23.45
N MET A 42 -7.06 5.99 23.98
CA MET A 42 -7.65 5.22 25.06
C MET A 42 -7.90 6.25 26.15
N LYS A 43 -9.16 6.71 26.27
CA LYS A 43 -9.58 7.47 27.44
C LYS A 43 -9.27 6.55 28.61
N SER A 44 -8.24 6.89 29.39
CA SER A 44 -8.11 6.38 30.75
C SER A 44 -9.41 6.75 31.43
N ALA A 45 -10.19 5.72 31.76
CA ALA A 45 -11.23 5.86 32.79
C ALA A 45 -10.57 6.15 34.13
#